data_AF-L5NLM3-F1
#
_entry.id   AF-L5NLM3-F1
#
_cell.length_a   1.000
_cell.length_b   1.000
_cell.length_c   1.000
_cell.angle_alpha   90.00
_cell.angle_beta   90.00
_cell.angle_gamma   90.00
#
_symmetry.space_group_name_H-M   'P 1'
#
loop_
_entity.id
_entity.type
_entity.pdbx_description
1 polymer ?
#
loop_
_entity_poly.entity_id
_entity_poly.type
_entity_poly.pdbx_seq_one_letter_code
_entity_poly.pdbx_strand_id
1 'polypeptide(L)'
;MSDNPTATLHTNKGDITVELFEDKVPNTVENFVGLATGEKTWVHPETDETMEGEPLYEDILFHRIISDFMIQGGDPTGTGRGGPGYTFDDEFHSDLSHDGPGVLSMANRGPNTNGSQFFITLDA
;
A
#
# COMPACT_ATOMS: atom_id res chain seq x y z
N MET A 1 14.16 11.31 -18.42
CA MET A 1 13.77 10.37 -17.36
C MET A 1 12.58 11.03 -16.71
N SER A 2 11.42 10.39 -16.72
CA SER A 2 10.26 10.93 -16.01
C SER A 2 10.56 10.85 -14.52
N ASP A 3 10.29 11.92 -13.79
CA ASP A 3 10.41 11.90 -12.33
C ASP A 3 9.36 10.95 -11.76
N ASN A 4 9.75 10.16 -10.75
CA ASN A 4 8.86 9.26 -10.05
C ASN A 4 7.72 10.03 -9.36
N PRO A 5 6.49 9.50 -9.36
CA PRO A 5 5.38 10.13 -8.64
C PRO A 5 5.65 10.15 -7.13
N THR A 6 5.03 11.10 -6.45
CA THR A 6 5.03 11.18 -4.98
C THR A 6 3.61 11.06 -4.46
N ALA A 7 3.45 10.41 -3.32
CA ALA A 7 2.19 10.33 -2.59
C ALA A 7 2.36 10.93 -1.20
N THR A 8 1.35 11.65 -0.71
CA THR A 8 1.33 12.14 0.67
C THR A 8 0.17 11.49 1.40
N LEU A 9 0.50 10.72 2.43
CA LEU A 9 -0.47 10.11 3.33
C LEU A 9 -0.78 11.12 4.43
N HIS A 10 -2.00 11.67 4.38
CA HIS A 10 -2.50 12.56 5.43
C HIS A 10 -3.02 11.71 6.60
N THR A 11 -2.33 11.78 7.74
CA THR A 11 -2.71 11.00 8.92
C THR A 11 -3.06 11.91 10.09
N ASN A 12 -3.78 11.39 11.07
CA ASN A 12 -4.03 12.10 12.32
C ASN A 12 -2.77 12.32 13.19
N LYS A 13 -1.61 11.83 12.77
CA LYS A 13 -0.29 12.05 13.39
C LYS A 13 0.64 12.92 12.53
N GLY A 14 0.14 13.47 11.43
CA GLY A 14 0.91 14.30 10.49
C GLY A 14 1.03 13.65 9.12
N ASP A 15 1.66 14.37 8.21
CA ASP A 15 1.83 13.96 6.83
C ASP A 15 3.05 13.06 6.66
N ILE A 16 2.91 12.02 5.84
CA ILE A 16 4.01 11.15 5.41
C ILE A 16 4.09 11.24 3.89
N THR A 17 5.15 11.85 3.36
CA THR A 17 5.40 11.91 1.92
C THR A 17 6.36 10.79 1.51
N VAL A 18 5.98 10.05 0.47
CA VAL A 18 6.75 8.93 -0.09
C VAL A 18 6.97 9.14 -1.60
N GLU A 19 8.14 8.76 -2.08
CA GLU A 19 8.42 8.61 -3.50
C GLU A 19 8.02 7.20 -3.94
N LEU A 20 7.37 7.08 -5.09
CA LEU A 20 6.89 5.82 -5.64
C LEU A 20 7.74 5.46 -6.87
N PHE A 21 8.51 4.37 -6.80
CA PHE A 21 9.45 3.97 -7.86
C PHE A 21 8.75 3.30 -9.05
N GLU A 22 7.94 4.06 -9.79
CA GLU A 22 7.15 3.60 -10.95
C GLU A 22 8.04 3.01 -12.05
N ASP A 23 9.25 3.55 -12.22
CA ASP A 23 10.23 3.08 -13.18
C ASP A 23 10.74 1.64 -12.89
N LYS A 24 10.64 1.19 -11.63
CA LYS A 24 11.14 -0.11 -11.16
C LYS A 24 10.02 -1.11 -10.87
N VAL A 25 8.90 -0.65 -10.29
CA VAL A 25 7.77 -1.48 -9.85
C VAL A 25 6.44 -0.90 -10.34
N PRO A 26 6.24 -0.83 -11.68
CA PRO A 26 5.14 -0.09 -12.29
C PRO A 26 3.76 -0.63 -11.89
N ASN A 27 3.56 -1.94 -11.82
CA ASN A 27 2.24 -2.50 -11.48
C ASN A 27 1.88 -2.23 -10.02
N THR A 28 2.87 -2.24 -9.14
CA THR A 28 2.73 -1.94 -7.71
C THR A 28 2.36 -0.47 -7.51
N VAL A 29 3.04 0.43 -8.22
CA VAL A 29 2.74 1.87 -8.16
C VAL A 29 1.38 2.17 -8.76
N GLU A 30 1.06 1.64 -9.94
CA GLU A 30 -0.25 1.79 -10.58
C GLU A 30 -1.37 1.30 -9.64
N ASN A 31 -1.17 0.15 -8.99
CA ASN A 31 -2.13 -0.39 -8.03
C ASN A 31 -2.32 0.54 -6.83
N PHE A 32 -1.22 0.98 -6.21
CA PHE A 32 -1.28 1.86 -5.04
C PHE A 32 -1.94 3.20 -5.38
N VAL A 33 -1.53 3.84 -6.47
CA VAL A 33 -2.08 5.13 -6.92
C VAL A 33 -3.56 4.98 -7.28
N GLY A 34 -3.91 3.96 -8.08
CA GLY A 34 -5.31 3.77 -8.49
C GLY A 34 -6.25 3.49 -7.32
N LEU A 35 -5.79 2.76 -6.30
CA LEU A 35 -6.55 2.57 -5.06
C LEU A 35 -6.61 3.85 -4.21
N ALA A 36 -5.54 4.65 -4.20
CA ALA A 36 -5.49 5.92 -3.47
C ALA A 36 -6.38 7.00 -4.09
N THR A 37 -6.53 7.02 -5.41
CA THR A 37 -7.33 8.02 -6.14
C THR A 37 -8.78 7.60 -6.39
N GLY A 38 -9.09 6.31 -6.20
CA GLY A 38 -10.39 5.72 -6.55
C GLY A 38 -10.54 5.36 -8.03
N GLU A 39 -9.49 5.53 -8.84
CA GLU A 39 -9.48 5.12 -10.25
C GLU A 39 -9.56 3.60 -10.42
N LYS A 40 -9.06 2.84 -9.44
CA LYS A 40 -9.08 1.37 -9.45
C LYS A 40 -10.25 0.85 -8.64
N THR A 41 -11.16 0.16 -9.32
CA THR A 41 -12.27 -0.55 -8.69
C THR A 41 -11.76 -1.61 -7.70
N TRP A 42 -12.41 -1.70 -6.55
CA TRP A 42 -12.16 -2.72 -5.54
C TRP A 42 -13.47 -3.26 -4.96
N VAL A 43 -13.42 -4.39 -4.27
CA VAL A 43 -14.58 -4.99 -3.61
C VAL A 43 -14.40 -4.89 -2.10
N HIS A 44 -15.40 -4.32 -1.41
CA HIS A 44 -15.36 -4.18 0.03
C HIS A 44 -15.47 -5.56 0.69
N PRO A 45 -14.46 -5.98 1.48
CA PRO A 45 -14.32 -7.38 1.91
C PRO A 45 -15.38 -7.86 2.93
N GLU A 46 -16.16 -6.96 3.53
CA GLU A 46 -17.24 -7.34 4.47
C GLU A 46 -18.63 -7.26 3.88
N THR A 47 -18.83 -6.41 2.86
CA THR A 47 -20.15 -6.16 2.26
C THR A 47 -20.29 -6.76 0.87
N ASP A 48 -19.19 -7.23 0.27
CA ASP A 48 -19.10 -7.69 -1.12
C ASP A 48 -19.54 -6.61 -2.14
N GLU A 49 -19.59 -5.35 -1.74
CA GLU A 49 -19.96 -4.23 -2.61
C GLU A 49 -18.79 -3.82 -3.49
N THR A 50 -19.07 -3.59 -4.77
CA THR A 50 -18.10 -3.03 -5.72
C THR A 50 -18.00 -1.53 -5.51
N MET A 51 -16.79 -1.07 -5.25
CA MET A 51 -16.44 0.34 -5.01
C MET A 51 -15.80 0.90 -6.29
N GLU A 52 -16.55 1.70 -7.04
CA GLU A 52 -16.10 2.37 -8.27
C GLU A 52 -16.01 3.87 -8.03
N GLY A 53 -14.84 4.49 -8.31
CA GLY A 53 -14.63 5.92 -8.06
C GLY A 53 -14.40 6.29 -6.60
N GLU A 54 -14.30 5.30 -5.71
CA GLU A 54 -14.14 5.49 -4.26
C GLU A 54 -12.72 5.12 -3.82
N PRO A 55 -11.94 6.06 -3.26
CA PRO A 55 -10.60 5.79 -2.72
C PRO A 55 -10.61 4.73 -1.62
N LEU A 56 -9.75 3.72 -1.74
CA LEU A 56 -9.64 2.65 -0.74
C LEU A 56 -8.98 3.13 0.56
N TYR A 57 -8.01 4.05 0.45
CA TYR A 57 -7.18 4.49 1.57
C TYR A 57 -7.75 5.68 2.35
N GLU A 58 -8.99 6.09 2.08
CA GLU A 58 -9.67 7.11 2.89
C GLU A 58 -10.11 6.50 4.23
N ASP A 59 -9.87 7.21 5.34
CA ASP A 59 -10.27 6.81 6.70
C ASP A 59 -9.84 5.40 7.18
N ILE A 60 -8.76 4.85 6.63
CA ILE A 60 -8.21 3.57 7.07
C ILE A 60 -7.20 3.68 8.21
N LEU A 61 -7.05 2.59 8.98
CA LEU A 61 -6.14 2.52 10.11
C LEU A 61 -4.77 1.91 9.73
N PHE A 62 -3.71 2.40 10.39
CA PHE A 62 -2.52 1.60 10.64
C PHE A 62 -2.83 0.58 11.74
N HIS A 63 -3.35 -0.57 11.35
CA HIS A 63 -3.88 -1.59 12.27
C HIS A 63 -2.80 -2.42 12.96
N ARG A 64 -1.56 -2.41 12.46
CA ARG A 64 -0.45 -3.15 13.04
C ARG A 64 0.80 -2.28 13.12
N ILE A 65 1.26 -2.02 14.35
CA ILE A 65 2.40 -1.18 14.68
C ILE A 65 3.35 -1.99 15.55
N ILE A 66 4.58 -2.21 15.08
CA ILE A 66 5.62 -2.91 15.81
C ILE A 66 6.84 -2.00 15.85
N SER A 67 7.19 -1.54 17.06
CA SER A 67 8.38 -0.74 17.30
C SER A 67 9.63 -1.45 16.77
N ASP A 68 10.55 -0.68 16.19
CA ASP A 68 11.81 -1.16 15.62
C ASP A 68 11.62 -2.23 14.53
N PHE A 69 10.47 -2.19 13.84
CA PHE A 69 10.20 -3.06 12.72
C PHE A 69 9.42 -2.33 11.62
N MET A 70 8.10 -2.13 11.79
CA MET A 70 7.27 -1.49 10.77
C MET A 70 5.92 -0.99 11.30
N ILE A 71 5.29 -0.14 10.50
CA ILE A 71 3.86 0.19 10.58
C ILE A 71 3.14 -0.35 9.33
N GLN A 72 2.00 -0.99 9.50
CA GLN A 72 1.22 -1.61 8.42
C GLN A 72 -0.21 -1.08 8.40
N GLY A 73 -0.68 -0.76 7.19
CA GLY A 73 -1.99 -0.23 6.88
C GLY A 73 -2.53 -0.80 5.56
N GLY A 74 -3.49 -0.11 4.95
CA GLY A 74 -4.06 -0.48 3.66
C GLY A 74 -5.15 -1.57 3.71
N ASP A 75 -5.69 -1.87 4.89
CA ASP A 75 -6.85 -2.77 5.05
C ASP A 75 -8.12 -1.94 5.33
N PRO A 76 -9.13 -1.94 4.44
CA PRO A 76 -10.40 -1.23 4.64
C PRO A 76 -11.14 -1.63 5.92
N THR A 77 -10.93 -2.86 6.40
CA THR A 77 -11.57 -3.39 7.63
C THR A 77 -10.77 -3.09 8.89
N GLY A 78 -9.49 -2.70 8.75
CA GLY A 78 -8.57 -2.56 9.87
C GLY A 78 -8.24 -3.86 10.62
N THR A 79 -8.58 -5.04 10.08
CA THR A 79 -8.38 -6.33 10.78
C THR A 79 -7.04 -7.01 10.45
N GLY A 80 -6.37 -6.55 9.39
CA GLY A 80 -5.19 -7.18 8.78
C GLY A 80 -5.51 -8.34 7.84
N ARG A 81 -6.79 -8.61 7.56
CA ARG A 81 -7.23 -9.74 6.71
C ARG A 81 -7.89 -9.27 5.41
N GLY A 82 -8.36 -8.03 5.35
CA GLY A 82 -9.03 -7.47 4.19
C GLY A 82 -8.06 -7.13 3.06
N GLY A 83 -8.64 -6.63 1.97
CA GLY A 83 -7.95 -6.29 0.74
C GLY A 83 -8.94 -5.75 -0.30
N PRO A 84 -8.49 -5.53 -1.54
CA PRO A 84 -9.29 -4.88 -2.56
C PRO A 84 -10.19 -5.86 -3.35
N GLY A 85 -10.32 -7.12 -2.89
CA GLY A 85 -11.06 -8.17 -3.59
C GLY A 85 -10.26 -8.92 -4.68
N TYR A 86 -8.98 -8.59 -4.86
CA TYR A 86 -8.09 -9.27 -5.81
C TYR A 86 -6.66 -9.36 -5.26
N THR A 87 -5.82 -10.12 -5.97
CA THR A 87 -4.37 -10.17 -5.75
C THR A 87 -3.60 -9.93 -7.03
N PHE A 88 -2.36 -9.48 -6.93
CA PHE A 88 -1.43 -9.34 -8.06
C PHE A 88 -0.01 -9.83 -7.71
N ASP A 89 0.80 -10.00 -8.75
CA ASP A 89 2.16 -10.56 -8.69
C ASP A 89 3.14 -9.66 -7.92
N ASP A 90 4.21 -10.25 -7.39
CA ASP A 90 5.31 -9.50 -6.78
C ASP A 90 6.19 -8.85 -7.86
N GLU A 91 6.67 -7.64 -7.59
CA GLU A 91 7.70 -6.97 -8.40
C GLU A 91 8.95 -6.71 -7.55
N PHE A 92 10.07 -7.29 -7.97
CA PHE A 92 11.35 -7.14 -7.29
C PHE A 92 12.36 -6.45 -8.21
N HIS A 93 13.12 -5.52 -7.65
CA HIS A 93 14.23 -4.86 -8.35
C HIS A 93 15.49 -4.95 -7.48
N SER A 94 16.65 -5.21 -8.08
CA SER A 94 17.92 -5.42 -7.35
C SER A 94 18.33 -4.24 -6.47
N ASP A 95 17.88 -3.04 -6.85
CA ASP A 95 18.22 -1.79 -6.19
C ASP A 95 17.22 -1.40 -5.07
N LEU A 96 16.21 -2.24 -4.82
CA LEU A 96 15.19 -2.02 -3.80
C LEU A 96 15.32 -3.09 -2.71
N SER A 97 15.64 -2.65 -1.50
CA SER A 97 15.83 -3.50 -0.32
C SER A 97 15.30 -2.80 0.93
N HIS A 98 15.04 -3.57 1.97
CA HIS A 98 14.61 -3.09 3.29
C HIS A 98 15.80 -2.77 4.20
N ASP A 99 16.85 -2.14 3.67
CA ASP A 99 18.11 -1.91 4.41
C ASP A 99 18.06 -0.69 5.37
N GLY A 100 16.85 -0.19 5.67
CA GLY A 100 16.67 0.99 6.50
C GLY A 100 15.22 1.39 6.74
N PRO A 101 15.00 2.36 7.64
CA PRO A 101 13.69 2.93 7.90
C PRO A 101 13.17 3.77 6.71
N GLY A 102 11.84 3.88 6.61
CA GLY A 102 11.16 4.72 5.61
C GLY A 102 10.90 4.03 4.28
N VAL A 103 11.13 2.73 4.16
CA VAL A 103 10.84 1.96 2.94
C VAL A 103 9.37 1.57 2.93
N LEU A 104 8.62 2.04 1.93
CA LEU A 104 7.25 1.62 1.65
C LEU A 104 7.25 0.33 0.83
N SER A 105 6.45 -0.65 1.22
CA SER A 105 6.36 -1.94 0.52
C SER A 105 4.99 -2.61 0.70
N MET A 106 4.64 -3.52 -0.21
CA MET A 106 3.39 -4.28 -0.14
C MET A 106 3.47 -5.35 0.94
N ALA A 107 2.43 -5.45 1.76
CA ALA A 107 2.23 -6.60 2.62
C ALA A 107 1.53 -7.72 1.83
N ASN A 108 1.98 -8.95 2.01
CA ASN A 108 1.41 -10.12 1.33
C ASN A 108 1.30 -11.33 2.28
N ARG A 109 0.67 -12.40 1.79
CA ARG A 109 0.44 -13.68 2.49
C ARG A 109 1.19 -14.83 1.81
N GLY A 110 2.33 -14.53 1.19
CA GLY A 110 3.09 -15.43 0.34
C GLY A 110 3.26 -14.88 -1.08
N PRO A 111 4.04 -15.55 -1.94
CA PRO A 111 4.36 -15.06 -3.28
C PRO A 111 3.11 -14.73 -4.10
N ASN A 112 3.13 -13.59 -4.81
CA ASN A 112 2.08 -13.11 -5.71
C ASN A 112 0.71 -12.95 -5.04
N THR A 113 0.70 -12.47 -3.79
CA THR A 113 -0.54 -12.20 -3.04
C THR A 113 -0.66 -10.75 -2.59
N ASN A 114 -0.05 -9.83 -3.35
CA ASN A 114 -0.17 -8.40 -3.10
C ASN A 114 -1.61 -7.95 -3.34
N GLY A 115 -2.10 -7.03 -2.51
CA GLY A 115 -3.45 -6.48 -2.61
C GLY A 115 -3.44 -4.98 -2.39
N SER A 116 -4.01 -4.53 -1.27
CA SER A 116 -4.04 -3.10 -0.89
C SER A 116 -3.17 -2.81 0.33
N GLN A 117 -2.85 -3.83 1.14
CA GLN A 117 -2.09 -3.63 2.36
C GLN A 117 -0.64 -3.30 2.06
N PHE A 118 -0.10 -2.33 2.79
CA PHE A 118 1.28 -1.87 2.68
C PHE A 118 1.87 -1.67 4.08
N PHE A 119 3.19 -1.60 4.15
CA PHE A 119 3.90 -1.25 5.36
C PHE A 119 5.05 -0.28 5.09
N ILE A 120 5.43 0.47 6.12
CA ILE A 120 6.59 1.35 6.14
C ILE A 120 7.56 0.83 7.21
N THR A 121 8.81 0.58 6.84
CA THR A 121 9.85 0.13 7.77
C THR A 121 10.20 1.23 8.79
N LEU A 122 10.43 0.83 10.03
CA LEU A 122 10.88 1.73 11.12
C LEU A 122 12.35 1.49 11.51
N ASP A 123 12.94 0.41 11.03
CA ASP A 123 14.35 0.05 11.25
C ASP A 123 14.91 -0.71 10.02
N ALA A 124 16.21 -0.99 10.02
CA ALA A 124 16.94 -1.79 9.03
C ALA A 124 16.94 -3.29 9.36
#